data_AF-A0A2W6SZ29-F1
#
_entry.id   AF-A0A2W6SZ29-F1
#
_cell.length_a   1.000
_cell.length_b   1.000
_cell.length_c   1.000
_cell.angle_alpha   90.00
_cell.angle_beta   90.00
_cell.angle_gamma   90.00
#
_symmetry.space_group_name_H-M   'P 1'
#
loop_
_entity.id
_entity.type
_entity.pdbx_description
1 polymer ?
#
loop_
_entity_poly.entity_id
_entity_poly.type
_entity_poly.pdbx_seq_one_letter_code
_entity_poly.pdbx_strand_id
1 'polypeptide(L)'
;MKKLIPFLLLVSSSLFSQGNDNLCDYISNQLKEKPLECIDKSKLKTTEEIYQFFKWSAFKQDYLIRVEKKGNIKNLVVKKINKSSYNQNTGEYIPSRFEILKKRKITNVEFDKFMTLLEKHNFWQKDNYHVESICTDGGGILVFALKKDHFLTISNGNCSPSNEYLYYIYQQISDIFKL
;
A
#
# COMPACT_ATOMS: atom_id res chain seq x y z
N MET A 1 18.90 47.98 16.10
CA MET A 1 18.00 46.82 16.34
C MET A 1 17.07 46.66 15.16
N LYS A 2 17.17 45.52 14.46
CA LYS A 2 16.08 44.71 13.88
C LYS A 2 16.77 43.57 13.13
N LYS A 3 16.93 42.45 13.84
CA LYS A 3 17.47 41.20 13.31
C LYS A 3 16.43 40.63 12.34
N LEU A 4 16.78 40.52 11.07
CA LEU A 4 16.09 39.67 10.11
C LEU A 4 16.67 38.26 10.26
N ILE A 5 15.89 37.38 10.88
CA ILE A 5 16.16 35.93 10.94
C ILE A 5 15.08 35.26 10.08
N PRO A 6 15.46 34.23 9.29
CA PRO A 6 14.78 33.88 8.06
C PRO A 6 13.53 33.03 8.31
N PHE A 7 12.57 33.19 7.41
CA PHE A 7 11.39 32.34 7.32
C PHE A 7 11.84 30.94 6.88
N LEU A 8 12.09 30.05 7.85
CA LEU A 8 12.23 28.62 7.61
C LEU A 8 10.91 28.10 7.02
N LEU A 9 10.89 27.85 5.71
CA LEU A 9 9.91 26.99 5.06
C LEU A 9 10.22 25.54 5.44
N LEU A 10 9.88 25.16 6.66
CA LEU A 10 9.64 23.77 7.04
C LEU A 10 8.24 23.40 6.52
N VAL A 11 8.15 23.08 5.25
CA VAL A 11 7.03 22.25 4.77
C VAL A 11 7.36 20.82 5.17
N SER A 12 7.17 20.53 6.44
CA SER A 12 7.34 19.19 7.00
C SER A 12 6.28 18.27 6.41
N SER A 13 6.76 17.31 5.63
CA SER A 13 6.20 16.01 5.26
C SER A 13 5.28 15.39 6.33
N SER A 14 4.02 15.81 6.38
CA SER A 14 3.04 15.30 7.35
C SER A 14 2.09 14.24 6.75
N LEU A 15 2.63 13.25 6.04
CA LEU A 15 1.91 11.99 5.80
C LEU A 15 2.35 10.87 6.74
N PHE A 16 3.46 11.05 7.49
CA PHE A 16 4.04 10.02 8.34
C PHE A 16 4.26 10.44 9.80
N SER A 17 3.72 11.59 10.23
CA SER A 17 3.95 12.13 11.59
C SER A 17 2.72 12.11 12.53
N GLN A 18 1.59 11.51 12.14
CA GLN A 18 0.43 11.38 13.02
C GLN A 18 0.10 9.90 13.21
N GLY A 19 -0.01 9.48 14.48
CA GLY A 19 0.03 8.09 14.95
C GLY A 19 -1.03 7.14 14.35
N ASN A 20 -0.88 5.87 14.72
CA ASN A 20 -1.61 4.69 14.19
C ASN A 20 -3.13 4.85 14.02
N ASP A 21 -3.80 5.65 14.84
CA ASP A 21 -5.25 5.90 14.75
C ASP A 21 -5.68 6.47 13.38
N ASN A 22 -4.76 7.14 12.67
CA ASN A 22 -5.08 7.80 11.41
C ASN A 22 -5.00 6.85 10.19
N LEU A 23 -4.25 5.75 10.27
CA LEU A 23 -4.05 4.84 9.13
C LEU A 23 -5.26 3.93 8.90
N CYS A 24 -5.82 3.38 9.97
CA CYS A 24 -7.04 2.56 9.92
C CYS A 24 -8.19 3.35 9.31
N ASP A 25 -8.38 4.58 9.80
CA ASP A 25 -9.43 5.48 9.35
C ASP A 25 -9.20 5.95 7.92
N TYR A 26 -7.96 6.22 7.53
CA TYR A 26 -7.65 6.55 6.14
C TYR A 26 -8.00 5.39 5.20
N ILE A 27 -7.55 4.17 5.48
CA ILE A 27 -7.82 3.00 4.64
C ILE A 27 -9.33 2.69 4.61
N SER A 28 -9.99 2.73 5.76
CA SER A 28 -11.42 2.45 5.89
C SER A 28 -12.29 3.53 5.25
N ASN A 29 -12.11 4.79 5.66
CA ASN A 29 -13.03 5.87 5.36
C ASN A 29 -12.71 6.54 4.02
N GLN A 30 -11.44 6.75 3.69
CA GLN A 30 -11.05 7.40 2.44
C GLN A 30 -10.88 6.41 1.29
N LEU A 31 -10.17 5.31 1.52
CA LEU A 31 -9.94 4.33 0.45
C LEU A 31 -11.08 3.33 0.28
N LYS A 32 -12.03 3.28 1.23
CA LYS A 32 -13.11 2.28 1.28
C LYS A 32 -12.54 0.87 1.15
N GLU A 33 -11.46 0.62 1.86
CA GLU A 33 -10.74 -0.65 1.92
C GLU A 33 -10.77 -1.22 3.33
N LYS A 34 -10.49 -2.52 3.46
CA LYS A 34 -10.34 -3.12 4.79
C LYS A 34 -8.95 -2.77 5.34
N PRO A 35 -8.84 -2.08 6.48
CA PRO A 35 -7.55 -1.85 7.13
C PRO A 35 -7.07 -3.13 7.82
N LEU A 36 -6.22 -3.92 7.16
CA LEU A 36 -5.83 -5.25 7.65
C LEU A 36 -5.11 -5.23 9.00
N GLU A 37 -4.41 -4.15 9.32
CA GLU A 37 -3.78 -3.96 10.63
C GLU A 37 -4.81 -3.86 11.77
N CYS A 38 -6.02 -3.40 11.45
CA CYS A 38 -7.03 -2.98 12.42
C CYS A 38 -8.21 -3.95 12.49
N ILE A 39 -8.15 -5.06 11.74
CA ILE A 39 -9.18 -6.09 11.85
C ILE A 39 -8.91 -7.01 13.03
N ASP A 40 -9.99 -7.40 13.70
CA ASP A 40 -9.96 -8.42 14.75
C ASP A 40 -9.59 -9.78 14.16
N LYS A 41 -8.31 -10.14 14.33
CA LYS A 41 -7.70 -11.36 13.78
C LYS A 41 -8.35 -12.64 14.35
N SER A 42 -9.00 -12.56 15.51
CA SER A 42 -9.71 -13.71 16.11
C SER A 42 -10.90 -14.17 15.26
N LYS A 43 -11.48 -13.26 14.47
CA LYS A 43 -12.64 -13.52 13.60
C LYS A 43 -12.27 -14.06 12.23
N LEU A 44 -10.97 -14.11 11.89
CA LEU A 44 -10.49 -14.59 10.60
C LEU A 44 -10.59 -16.11 10.53
N LYS A 45 -11.17 -16.65 9.45
CA LYS A 45 -11.20 -18.11 9.25
C LYS A 45 -9.86 -18.62 8.73
N THR A 46 -9.54 -19.89 8.98
CA THR A 46 -8.32 -20.55 8.48
C THR A 46 -8.18 -20.53 6.96
N THR A 47 -9.29 -20.42 6.24
CA THR A 47 -9.34 -20.38 4.77
C THR A 47 -9.32 -18.96 4.20
N GLU A 48 -9.16 -17.94 5.04
CA GLU A 48 -9.12 -16.54 4.64
C GLU A 48 -7.69 -16.02 4.59
N GLU A 49 -7.34 -15.43 3.45
CA GLU A 49 -6.04 -14.80 3.22
C GLU A 49 -6.25 -13.50 2.45
N ILE A 50 -5.61 -12.43 2.89
CA ILE A 50 -5.74 -11.11 2.27
C ILE A 50 -4.35 -10.50 2.13
N TYR A 51 -4.05 -10.04 0.93
CA TYR A 51 -2.80 -9.36 0.59
C TYR A 51 -3.15 -8.00 -0.03
N GLN A 52 -2.53 -6.93 0.45
CA GLN A 52 -2.68 -5.56 -0.03
C GLN A 52 -1.31 -4.98 -0.31
N PHE A 53 -1.04 -4.65 -1.57
CA PHE A 53 0.20 -4.01 -2.02
C PHE A 53 -0.11 -2.57 -2.43
N PHE A 54 0.34 -1.62 -1.63
CA PHE A 54 0.22 -0.19 -1.87
C PHE A 54 1.50 0.33 -2.51
N LYS A 55 1.47 0.65 -3.80
CA LYS A 55 2.53 1.43 -4.44
C LYS A 55 2.20 2.90 -4.30
N TRP A 56 2.90 3.58 -3.40
CA TRP A 56 2.66 4.98 -3.08
C TRP A 56 3.73 5.87 -3.71
N SER A 57 3.38 7.14 -3.90
CA SER A 57 4.27 8.17 -4.41
C SER A 57 4.12 9.44 -3.60
N ALA A 58 5.19 10.20 -3.38
CA ALA A 58 5.07 11.59 -2.92
C ALA A 58 4.27 12.45 -3.92
N PHE A 59 4.20 12.01 -5.18
CA PHE A 59 3.46 12.67 -6.25
C PHE A 59 1.99 12.19 -6.33
N LYS A 60 1.28 12.64 -7.38
CA LYS A 60 -0.18 12.71 -7.43
C LYS A 60 -0.96 11.41 -7.16
N GLN A 61 -0.39 10.23 -7.43
CA GLN A 61 -1.15 8.99 -7.50
C GLN A 61 -0.48 7.83 -6.79
N ASP A 62 -1.27 7.11 -6.00
CA ASP A 62 -0.94 5.82 -5.44
C ASP A 62 -1.77 4.71 -6.12
N TYR A 63 -1.32 3.48 -5.99
CA TYR A 63 -1.99 2.30 -6.52
C TYR A 63 -2.12 1.24 -5.43
N LEU A 64 -3.24 0.52 -5.43
CA LEU A 64 -3.46 -0.63 -4.56
C LEU A 64 -3.76 -1.85 -5.43
N ILE A 65 -3.04 -2.94 -5.19
CA ILE A 65 -3.41 -4.28 -5.62
C ILE A 65 -3.84 -5.07 -4.39
N ARG A 66 -5.08 -5.58 -4.39
CA ARG A 66 -5.61 -6.44 -3.33
C ARG A 66 -5.98 -7.81 -3.88
N VAL A 67 -5.41 -8.85 -3.30
CA VAL A 67 -5.77 -10.25 -3.55
C VAL A 67 -6.41 -10.80 -2.29
N GLU A 68 -7.61 -11.35 -2.40
CA GLU A 68 -8.35 -11.92 -1.27
C GLU A 68 -8.83 -13.33 -1.62
N LYS A 69 -8.57 -14.28 -0.72
CA LYS A 69 -9.14 -15.63 -0.73
C LYS A 69 -10.08 -15.78 0.48
N LYS A 70 -11.27 -16.30 0.24
CA LYS A 70 -12.27 -16.66 1.25
C LYS A 70 -12.86 -18.01 0.90
N GLY A 71 -12.37 -19.07 1.54
CA GLY A 71 -12.69 -20.44 1.13
C GLY A 71 -12.25 -20.67 -0.32
N ASN A 72 -13.21 -21.01 -1.19
CA ASN A 72 -12.95 -21.26 -2.61
C ASN A 72 -12.99 -20.01 -3.49
N ILE A 73 -13.48 -18.88 -2.95
CA ILE A 73 -13.63 -17.63 -3.71
C ILE A 73 -12.32 -16.85 -3.62
N LYS A 74 -11.76 -16.49 -4.78
CA LYS A 74 -10.57 -15.63 -4.90
C LYS A 74 -10.92 -14.39 -5.72
N ASN A 75 -10.58 -13.22 -5.21
CA ASN A 75 -10.86 -11.93 -5.84
C ASN A 75 -9.60 -11.09 -5.96
N LEU A 76 -9.56 -10.30 -7.03
CA LEU A 76 -8.58 -9.25 -7.27
C LEU A 76 -9.30 -7.91 -7.33
N VAL A 77 -8.78 -6.92 -6.63
CA VAL A 77 -9.19 -5.52 -6.71
C VAL A 77 -7.94 -4.69 -7.00
N VAL A 78 -8.02 -3.80 -7.99
CA VAL A 78 -6.98 -2.83 -8.31
C VAL A 78 -7.59 -1.45 -8.26
N LYS A 79 -6.97 -0.56 -7.49
CA LYS A 79 -7.39 0.82 -7.34
C LYS A 79 -6.28 1.78 -7.72
N LYS A 80 -6.68 2.90 -8.27
CA LYS A 80 -5.89 4.12 -8.40
C LYS A 80 -6.38 5.12 -7.37
N ILE A 81 -5.49 5.71 -6.61
CA ILE A 81 -5.80 6.63 -5.53
C ILE A 81 -5.19 7.97 -5.91
N ASN A 82 -6.03 8.97 -6.14
CA ASN A 82 -5.59 10.33 -6.41
C ASN A 82 -5.53 11.08 -5.09
N LYS A 83 -4.35 11.59 -4.74
CA LYS A 83 -4.15 12.37 -3.52
C LYS A 83 -4.95 13.68 -3.58
N SER A 84 -5.34 14.16 -2.42
CA SER A 84 -5.89 15.51 -2.30
C SER A 84 -4.89 16.52 -2.82
N SER A 85 -5.39 17.57 -3.46
CA SER A 85 -4.54 18.64 -4.00
C SER A 85 -5.24 19.99 -3.87
N TYR A 86 -4.46 21.05 -3.93
CA TYR A 86 -4.95 22.42 -3.93
C TYR A 86 -4.75 23.03 -5.32
N ASN A 87 -5.82 23.52 -5.94
CA ASN A 87 -5.72 24.22 -7.21
C ASN A 87 -5.27 25.66 -6.95
N GLN A 88 -4.01 25.97 -7.24
CA GLN A 88 -3.45 27.31 -7.00
C GLN A 88 -4.10 28.41 -7.87
N ASN A 89 -4.71 28.05 -9.00
CA ASN A 89 -5.35 29.02 -9.90
C ASN A 89 -6.76 29.39 -9.45
N THR A 90 -7.53 28.42 -8.95
CA THR A 90 -8.93 28.64 -8.51
C THR A 90 -9.07 28.80 -7.00
N GLY A 91 -8.04 28.46 -6.23
CA GLY A 91 -8.06 28.44 -4.77
C GLY A 91 -8.86 27.27 -4.17
N GLU A 92 -9.28 26.30 -4.99
CA GLU A 92 -10.15 25.22 -4.56
C GLU A 92 -9.37 24.00 -4.05
N TYR A 93 -9.86 23.42 -2.94
CA TYR A 93 -9.39 22.14 -2.45
C TYR A 93 -10.07 20.99 -3.22
N ILE A 94 -9.25 20.10 -3.77
CA ILE A 94 -9.69 18.88 -4.44
C ILE A 94 -9.47 17.72 -3.46
N PRO A 95 -10.54 17.08 -2.94
CA PRO A 95 -10.41 15.98 -2.00
C PRO A 95 -9.79 14.74 -2.66
N SER A 96 -9.18 13.90 -1.82
CA SER A 96 -8.69 12.58 -2.23
C SER A 96 -9.84 11.73 -2.79
N ARG A 97 -9.57 10.97 -3.85
CA ARG A 97 -10.54 10.08 -4.47
C ARG A 97 -9.87 8.85 -5.04
N PHE A 98 -10.58 7.73 -5.06
CA PHE A 98 -10.10 6.51 -5.70
C PHE A 98 -10.97 6.12 -6.90
N GLU A 99 -10.35 5.40 -7.82
CA GLU A 99 -10.97 4.76 -8.97
C GLU A 99 -10.68 3.27 -8.91
N ILE A 100 -11.70 2.44 -9.15
CA ILE A 100 -11.53 0.99 -9.26
C ILE A 100 -11.15 0.69 -10.71
N LEU A 101 -9.87 0.39 -10.95
CA LEU A 101 -9.38 0.03 -12.27
C LEU A 101 -9.77 -1.40 -12.67
N LYS A 102 -9.79 -2.32 -11.70
CA LYS A 102 -10.11 -3.73 -11.93
C LYS A 102 -10.76 -4.33 -10.69
N LYS A 103 -11.85 -5.09 -10.86
CA LYS A 103 -12.46 -5.90 -9.80
C LYS A 103 -13.05 -7.16 -10.41
N ARG A 104 -12.46 -8.32 -10.10
CA ARG A 104 -12.90 -9.61 -10.67
C ARG A 104 -12.58 -10.78 -9.76
N LYS A 105 -13.27 -11.90 -10.01
CA LYS A 105 -12.82 -13.22 -9.53
C LYS A 105 -11.56 -13.63 -10.29
N ILE A 106 -10.63 -14.28 -9.62
CA ILE A 106 -9.42 -14.85 -10.23
C ILE A 106 -9.49 -16.37 -10.20
N THR A 107 -8.86 -17.00 -11.19
CA THR A 107 -8.82 -18.47 -11.32
C THR A 107 -7.92 -19.09 -10.26
N ASN A 108 -8.05 -20.41 -10.06
CA ASN A 108 -7.10 -21.17 -9.25
C ASN A 108 -5.69 -21.04 -9.80
N VAL A 109 -5.51 -21.17 -11.12
CA VAL A 109 -4.19 -21.06 -11.77
C VAL A 109 -3.52 -19.70 -11.51
N GLU A 110 -4.26 -18.59 -11.60
CA GLU A 110 -3.71 -17.26 -11.29
C GLU A 110 -3.35 -17.12 -9.80
N PHE A 111 -4.21 -17.62 -8.92
CA PHE A 111 -3.96 -17.57 -7.48
C PHE A 111 -2.77 -18.45 -7.07
N ASP A 112 -2.66 -19.66 -7.63
CA ASP A 112 -1.56 -20.58 -7.34
C ASP A 112 -0.23 -20.01 -7.83
N LYS A 113 -0.19 -19.38 -9.02
CA LYS A 113 1.00 -18.63 -9.48
C LYS A 113 1.39 -17.51 -8.52
N PHE A 114 0.40 -16.76 -8.03
CA PHE A 114 0.62 -15.71 -7.04
C PHE A 114 1.19 -16.28 -5.73
N MET A 115 0.62 -17.37 -5.21
CA MET A 115 1.12 -18.01 -3.98
C MET A 115 2.51 -18.59 -4.15
N THR A 116 2.78 -19.30 -5.25
CA THR A 116 4.11 -19.84 -5.58
C THR A 116 5.17 -18.73 -5.66
N LEU A 117 4.82 -17.56 -6.20
CA LEU A 117 5.71 -16.39 -6.19
C LEU A 117 6.05 -15.98 -4.75
N LEU A 118 5.05 -15.82 -3.88
CA LEU A 118 5.27 -15.43 -2.48
C LEU A 118 6.10 -16.47 -1.71
N GLU A 119 5.83 -17.76 -1.93
CA GLU A 119 6.56 -18.87 -1.32
C GLU A 119 8.02 -18.92 -1.77
N LYS A 120 8.28 -18.85 -3.08
CA LYS A 120 9.64 -18.83 -3.66
C LYS A 120 10.51 -17.72 -3.05
N HIS A 121 9.87 -16.62 -2.67
CA HIS A 121 10.52 -15.43 -2.16
C HIS A 121 10.47 -15.31 -0.63
N ASN A 122 10.12 -16.40 0.07
CA ASN A 122 10.03 -16.49 1.53
C ASN A 122 9.25 -15.31 2.16
N PHE A 123 8.18 -14.88 1.49
CA PHE A 123 7.48 -13.63 1.79
C PHE A 123 7.05 -13.51 3.27
N TRP A 124 6.54 -14.59 3.85
CA TRP A 124 6.09 -14.63 5.26
C TRP A 124 7.23 -14.63 6.29
N GLN A 125 8.49 -14.78 5.87
CA GLN A 125 9.68 -14.74 6.73
C GLN A 125 10.38 -13.37 6.69
N LYS A 126 9.75 -12.37 6.07
CA LYS A 126 10.28 -11.00 5.90
C LYS A 126 9.85 -10.04 7.02
N ASP A 127 9.65 -10.54 8.23
CA ASP A 127 9.20 -9.76 9.39
C ASP A 127 10.14 -8.60 9.77
N ASN A 128 11.44 -8.72 9.52
CA ASN A 128 12.47 -7.71 9.78
C ASN A 128 12.95 -6.99 8.52
N TYR A 129 12.10 -6.91 7.50
CA TYR A 129 12.47 -6.30 6.22
C TYR A 129 12.67 -4.79 6.36
N HIS A 130 13.88 -4.34 6.06
CA HIS A 130 14.28 -2.94 6.05
C HIS A 130 15.10 -2.64 4.80
N VAL A 131 14.83 -1.51 4.18
CA VAL A 131 15.63 -0.95 3.09
C VAL A 131 16.06 0.44 3.50
N GLU A 132 17.36 0.71 3.46
CA GLU A 132 17.88 2.04 3.74
C GLU A 132 17.32 3.04 2.72
N SER A 133 16.75 4.13 3.23
CA SER A 133 16.22 5.17 2.37
C SER A 133 17.36 6.01 1.78
N ILE A 134 17.31 6.22 0.46
CA ILE A 134 18.34 6.99 -0.26
C ILE A 134 17.91 8.44 -0.56
N CYS A 135 16.71 8.87 -0.14
CA CYS A 135 16.19 10.21 -0.41
C CYS A 135 15.10 10.65 0.61
N THR A 136 14.78 11.94 0.64
CA THR A 136 13.73 12.52 1.48
C THR A 136 12.39 12.76 0.77
N ASP A 137 12.35 12.69 -0.56
CA ASP A 137 11.15 12.88 -1.40
C ASP A 137 11.04 11.79 -2.47
N GLY A 138 9.96 11.00 -2.44
CA GLY A 138 9.77 9.91 -3.40
C GLY A 138 8.66 8.93 -3.02
N GLY A 139 8.59 7.82 -3.73
CA GLY A 139 7.59 6.77 -3.54
C GLY A 139 8.17 5.46 -3.03
N GLY A 140 7.29 4.48 -2.84
CA GLY A 140 7.66 3.15 -2.37
C GLY A 140 6.50 2.16 -2.42
N ILE A 141 6.70 1.02 -1.78
CA ILE A 141 5.74 -0.07 -1.67
C ILE A 141 5.56 -0.42 -0.21
N LEU A 142 4.31 -0.35 0.24
CA LEU A 142 3.85 -0.82 1.55
C LEU A 142 2.97 -2.03 1.35
N VAL A 143 3.22 -3.10 2.08
CA VAL A 143 2.47 -4.34 1.97
C VAL A 143 1.87 -4.69 3.32
N PHE A 144 0.57 -5.00 3.30
CA PHE A 144 -0.12 -5.67 4.40
C PHE A 144 -0.56 -7.04 3.93
N ALA A 145 -0.19 -8.08 4.67
CA ALA A 145 -0.67 -9.43 4.44
C ALA A 145 -1.23 -10.02 5.72
N LEU A 146 -2.34 -10.73 5.58
CA LEU A 146 -3.04 -11.33 6.69
C LEU A 146 -3.52 -12.73 6.31
N LYS A 147 -3.22 -13.69 7.18
CA LYS A 147 -3.82 -15.03 7.20
C LYS A 147 -4.05 -15.41 8.66
N LYS A 148 -4.70 -16.55 8.91
CA LYS A 148 -4.97 -17.00 10.27
C LYS A 148 -3.69 -17.00 11.13
N ASP A 149 -3.78 -16.29 12.26
CA ASP A 149 -2.73 -16.13 13.28
C ASP A 149 -1.41 -15.47 12.79
N HIS A 150 -1.38 -14.92 11.58
CA HIS A 150 -0.20 -14.26 11.02
C HIS A 150 -0.57 -12.93 10.37
N PHE A 151 0.22 -11.92 10.68
CA PHE A 151 0.11 -10.60 10.07
C PHE A 151 1.52 -10.13 9.71
N LEU A 152 1.67 -9.65 8.48
CA LEU A 152 2.92 -9.12 7.97
C LEU A 152 2.68 -7.70 7.49
N THR A 153 3.55 -6.79 7.94
CA THR A 153 3.68 -5.44 7.39
C THR A 153 5.12 -5.25 6.98
N ILE A 154 5.35 -4.97 5.70
CA ILE A 154 6.67 -4.67 5.17
C ILE A 154 6.61 -3.46 4.26
N SER A 155 7.65 -2.63 4.31
CA SER A 155 7.75 -1.40 3.52
C SER A 155 9.18 -1.24 3.06
N ASN A 156 9.37 -0.86 1.79
CA ASN A 156 10.69 -0.48 1.29
C ASN A 156 10.95 1.03 1.44
N GLY A 157 10.14 1.72 2.25
CA GLY A 157 10.36 3.13 2.56
C GLY A 157 10.33 4.01 1.31
N ASN A 158 11.20 5.00 1.27
CA ASN A 158 11.24 6.03 0.23
C ASN A 158 12.46 5.86 -0.70
N CYS A 159 12.25 6.04 -2.00
CA CYS A 159 13.24 5.92 -3.08
C CYS A 159 13.96 4.57 -3.13
N SER A 160 13.27 3.48 -2.82
CA SER A 160 13.89 2.17 -2.98
C SER A 160 14.31 1.93 -4.44
N PRO A 161 15.48 1.31 -4.68
CA PRO A 161 15.94 0.98 -6.02
C PRO A 161 14.90 0.17 -6.81
N SER A 162 14.80 0.36 -8.13
CA SER A 162 13.81 -0.37 -8.93
C SER A 162 14.09 -1.88 -9.04
N ASN A 163 15.31 -2.31 -8.71
CA ASN A 163 15.73 -3.72 -8.64
C ASN A 163 15.57 -4.32 -7.21
N GLU A 164 15.00 -3.56 -6.29
CA GLU A 164 14.77 -3.97 -4.91
C GLU A 164 13.63 -5.02 -4.83
N TYR A 165 13.66 -5.87 -3.81
CA TYR A 165 12.76 -6.99 -3.59
C TYR A 165 11.27 -6.64 -3.71
N LEU A 166 10.76 -5.60 -3.05
CA LEU A 166 9.34 -5.28 -3.12
C LEU A 166 8.92 -4.76 -4.49
N TYR A 167 9.80 -4.01 -5.18
CA TYR A 167 9.57 -3.62 -6.57
C TYR A 167 9.49 -4.83 -7.50
N TYR A 168 10.42 -5.77 -7.36
CA TYR A 168 10.42 -7.00 -8.12
C TYR A 168 9.14 -7.80 -7.89
N ILE A 169 8.76 -8.02 -6.63
CA ILE A 169 7.52 -8.74 -6.27
C ILE A 169 6.29 -8.04 -6.85
N TYR A 170 6.20 -6.71 -6.71
CA TYR A 170 5.07 -5.94 -7.23
C TYR A 170 4.95 -6.06 -8.76
N GLN A 171 6.07 -6.02 -9.48
CA GLN A 171 6.08 -6.20 -10.94
C GLN A 171 5.61 -7.60 -11.34
N GLN A 172 6.14 -8.64 -10.70
CA GLN A 172 5.73 -10.03 -10.97
C GLN A 172 4.24 -10.26 -10.68
N ILE A 173 3.71 -9.67 -9.61
CA ILE A 173 2.27 -9.69 -9.31
C ILE A 173 1.47 -9.01 -10.41
N SER A 174 1.95 -7.85 -10.90
CA SER A 174 1.30 -7.10 -11.98
C SER A 174 1.26 -7.93 -13.27
N ASP A 175 2.35 -8.65 -13.58
CA ASP A 175 2.44 -9.54 -14.74
C ASP A 175 1.48 -10.74 -14.61
N ILE A 176 1.42 -11.39 -13.44
CA ILE A 176 0.50 -12.52 -13.17
C ILE A 176 -0.96 -12.11 -13.44
N PHE A 177 -1.35 -10.91 -13.03
CA PHE A 177 -2.72 -10.43 -13.11
C PHE A 177 -3.03 -9.58 -14.35
N LYS A 178 -2.03 -9.35 -15.20
CA LYS A 178 -2.09 -8.51 -16.42
C LYS A 178 -2.66 -7.13 -16.10
N LEU A 179 -1.91 -6.37 -15.29
CA LEU A 179 -2.28 -5.05 -14.77
C LEU A 179 -1.57 -3.92 -15.51
#